data_AF-A0A8J2WZR1-F1
#
_entry.id   AF-A0A8J2WZR1-F1
#
_cell.length_a   1.000
_cell.length_b   1.000
_cell.length_c   1.000
_cell.angle_alpha   90.00
_cell.angle_beta   90.00
_cell.angle_gamma   90.00
#
_symmetry.space_group_name_H-M   'P 1'
#
loop_
_entity.id
_entity.type
_entity.pdbx_description
1 polymer ?
#
loop_
_entity_poly.entity_id
_entity_poly.type
_entity_poly.pdbx_seq_one_letter_code
_entity_poly.pdbx_strand_id
1 'polypeptide(L)'
;MVVVCMPTSAIKPIEPANEPRAPPAAVLAARAPPLPTLADREPSPRASATDFMDAASAQRMAVVGDVLSKLDPTTHNAMVAVLSKRAAPYDRWGPNLSKYPATVAVRLDALKTGDLVLCSSGPAMSWVGNAIQVLTDSTWNHVAMVVRGRLTDVEEEDQSFHGDGAHPKRWAKHKRRDPRHFHVCESGKPQLLEASGEGVHIYDLRHRLLEDPAYDEYATVAVRSLSEARLAPERLEAWIAKVRGTEFEKEAPFHALFTEAAADCRSMHCAELVTATYQHMGLVARHLCAGTAPPCAYADRHHVRLKRGRLGPLEIVKATEPPLDRAMEKYESVSTADPAAGACRRKA
;
A
#
# COMPACT_ATOMS: atom_id res chain seq x y z
N MET A 1 55.59 0.24 13.98
CA MET A 1 54.57 1.20 14.44
C MET A 1 54.98 2.57 13.91
N VAL A 2 54.40 3.01 12.80
CA VAL A 2 54.84 4.21 12.07
C VAL A 2 53.89 5.35 12.43
N VAL A 3 54.40 6.35 13.15
CA VAL A 3 53.68 7.58 13.48
C VAL A 3 53.98 8.58 12.37
N VAL A 4 52.97 8.94 11.59
CA VAL A 4 53.05 9.97 10.56
C VAL A 4 52.56 11.29 11.16
N CYS A 5 53.50 12.21 11.42
CA CYS A 5 53.19 13.60 11.77
C CYS A 5 52.84 14.39 10.50
N MET A 6 51.69 15.07 10.49
CA MET A 6 51.33 16.04 9.45
C MET A 6 51.56 17.48 9.94
N PRO A 7 51.98 18.42 9.07
CA PRO A 7 52.28 19.79 9.46
C PRO A 7 51.02 20.65 9.58
N THR A 8 50.93 21.36 10.70
CA THR A 8 49.97 22.43 11.00
C THR A 8 50.21 23.63 10.08
N SER A 9 49.32 23.84 9.12
CA SER A 9 49.26 25.06 8.33
C SER A 9 48.30 26.06 8.98
N ALA A 10 48.76 27.30 9.13
CA ALA A 10 48.10 28.39 9.83
C ALA A 10 46.73 28.74 9.23
N ILE A 11 45.69 28.69 10.07
CA ILE A 11 44.35 29.21 9.79
C ILE A 11 44.39 30.72 10.07
N LYS A 12 44.13 31.54 9.03
CA LYS A 12 43.89 32.97 9.20
C LYS A 12 42.53 33.21 9.87
N PRO A 13 42.39 34.22 10.76
CA PRO A 13 41.11 34.55 11.35
C PRO A 13 40.13 35.04 10.28
N ILE A 14 38.91 34.51 10.31
CA ILE A 14 37.77 35.00 9.53
C ILE A 14 37.26 36.26 10.23
N GLU A 15 37.22 37.38 9.51
CA GLU A 15 36.58 38.62 9.98
C GLU A 15 35.07 38.39 10.20
N PRO A 16 34.47 38.91 11.27
CA PRO A 16 33.04 38.79 11.50
C PRO A 16 32.27 39.63 10.47
N ALA A 17 31.50 38.94 9.63
CA ALA A 17 30.58 39.56 8.69
C ALA A 17 29.43 40.26 9.43
N ASN A 18 29.33 41.57 9.20
CA ASN A 18 28.15 42.45 9.19
C ASN A 18 27.00 42.15 10.17
N GLU A 19 26.79 43.13 11.05
CA GLU A 19 25.60 43.30 11.89
C GLU A 19 24.28 43.23 11.08
N PRO A 20 23.21 42.67 11.65
CA PRO A 20 21.91 42.60 10.99
C PRO A 20 21.27 44.00 10.88
N ARG A 21 21.08 44.46 9.65
CA ARG A 21 20.20 45.60 9.34
C ARG A 21 18.77 45.28 9.75
N ALA A 22 18.15 46.19 10.50
CA ALA A 22 16.74 46.16 10.83
C ALA A 22 15.87 46.07 9.55
N PRO A 23 14.78 45.28 9.55
CA PRO A 23 13.91 45.16 8.39
C PRO A 23 13.11 46.47 8.18
N PRO A 24 12.86 46.85 6.92
CA PRO A 24 11.99 47.99 6.62
C PRO A 24 10.56 47.66 6.99
N ALA A 25 9.92 48.61 7.67
CA ALA A 25 8.49 48.62 7.90
C ALA A 25 7.71 48.71 6.58
N ALA A 26 6.54 48.06 6.57
CA ALA A 26 5.46 48.17 5.59
C ALA A 26 5.68 47.53 4.21
N VAL A 27 5.32 46.24 4.11
CA VAL A 27 4.71 45.69 2.89
C VAL A 27 3.26 45.37 3.21
N LEU A 28 2.38 46.16 2.62
CA LEU A 28 0.93 45.99 2.63
C LEU A 28 0.56 44.57 2.21
N ALA A 29 -0.30 43.94 3.00
CA ALA A 29 -0.88 42.63 2.77
C ALA A 29 -1.62 42.58 1.42
N ALA A 30 -1.00 42.00 0.40
CA ALA A 30 -1.72 41.46 -0.73
C ALA A 30 -2.49 40.22 -0.24
N ARG A 31 -3.81 40.35 -0.09
CA ARG A 31 -4.71 39.23 0.19
C ARG A 31 -4.47 38.14 -0.86
N ALA A 32 -4.09 36.94 -0.40
CA ALA A 32 -4.13 35.75 -1.23
C ALA A 32 -5.56 35.59 -1.80
N PRO A 33 -5.72 35.22 -3.08
CA PRO A 33 -7.03 34.99 -3.64
C PRO A 33 -7.74 33.90 -2.83
N PRO A 34 -9.06 34.04 -2.57
CA PRO A 34 -9.81 33.02 -1.87
C PRO A 34 -9.71 31.69 -2.61
N LEU A 35 -9.48 30.61 -1.85
CA LEU A 35 -9.55 29.25 -2.38
C LEU A 35 -10.93 29.07 -3.06
N PRO A 36 -10.99 28.47 -4.27
CA PRO A 36 -12.25 28.26 -4.95
C PRO A 36 -13.20 27.46 -4.06
N THR A 37 -14.43 27.94 -3.93
CA THR A 37 -15.44 27.28 -3.12
C THR A 37 -15.87 25.98 -3.79
N LEU A 38 -16.27 24.98 -3.00
CA LEU A 38 -16.76 23.68 -3.49
C LEU A 38 -17.94 23.80 -4.47
N ALA A 39 -18.61 24.95 -4.50
CA ALA A 39 -19.75 25.24 -5.37
C ALA A 39 -19.36 25.60 -6.82
N ASP A 40 -18.09 25.91 -7.12
CA ASP A 40 -17.66 26.40 -8.44
C ASP A 40 -17.15 25.27 -9.37
N ARG A 41 -17.37 24.00 -9.02
CA ARG A 41 -17.01 22.88 -9.89
C ARG A 41 -18.17 22.60 -10.84
N GLU A 42 -17.99 22.92 -12.12
CA GLU A 42 -18.77 22.27 -13.18
C GLU A 42 -18.75 20.75 -12.96
N PRO A 43 -19.89 20.06 -13.11
CA PRO A 43 -19.93 18.62 -13.02
C PRO A 43 -19.06 18.04 -14.12
N SER A 44 -17.83 17.66 -13.75
CA SER A 44 -16.94 16.86 -14.57
C SER A 44 -17.74 15.67 -15.13
N PRO A 45 -17.58 15.30 -16.41
CA PRO A 45 -18.23 14.10 -16.96
C PRO A 45 -18.01 12.96 -15.97
N ARG A 46 -19.11 12.34 -15.53
CA ARG A 46 -19.12 11.32 -14.47
C ARG A 46 -18.05 10.30 -14.78
N ALA A 47 -16.95 10.34 -14.03
CA ALA A 47 -15.94 9.30 -14.05
C ALA A 47 -16.67 8.01 -13.69
N SER A 48 -16.47 6.99 -14.51
CA SER A 48 -17.14 5.71 -14.37
C SER A 48 -16.19 4.80 -13.60
N ALA A 49 -16.71 3.94 -12.72
CA ALA A 49 -15.96 2.89 -12.02
C ALA A 49 -15.12 1.99 -12.96
N THR A 50 -15.30 2.11 -14.27
CA THR A 50 -14.46 1.53 -15.33
C THR A 50 -13.03 2.06 -15.40
N ASP A 51 -12.66 3.10 -14.65
CA ASP A 51 -11.35 3.75 -14.83
C ASP A 51 -10.18 2.94 -14.24
N PHE A 52 -10.44 2.02 -13.30
CA PHE A 52 -9.43 1.12 -12.71
C PHE A 52 -9.64 -0.37 -12.99
N MET A 53 -10.87 -0.76 -13.36
CA MET A 53 -11.24 -2.12 -13.72
C MET A 53 -12.07 -2.09 -15.00
N ASP A 54 -11.89 -3.06 -15.89
CA ASP A 54 -12.84 -3.19 -17.00
C ASP A 54 -14.24 -3.61 -16.49
N ALA A 55 -15.26 -3.37 -17.31
CA ALA A 55 -16.65 -3.65 -16.94
C ALA A 55 -16.87 -5.13 -16.57
N ALA A 56 -16.15 -6.05 -17.20
CA ALA A 56 -16.25 -7.49 -16.92
C ALA A 56 -15.71 -7.82 -15.52
N SER A 57 -14.58 -7.23 -15.14
CA SER A 57 -13.96 -7.37 -13.81
C SER A 57 -14.85 -6.79 -12.73
N ALA A 58 -15.41 -5.60 -12.96
CA ALA A 58 -16.36 -4.98 -12.02
C ALA A 58 -17.64 -5.81 -11.86
N GLN A 59 -18.20 -6.33 -12.95
CA GLN A 59 -19.38 -7.20 -12.91
C GLN A 59 -19.08 -8.52 -12.18
N ARG A 60 -17.93 -9.14 -12.44
CA ARG A 60 -17.48 -10.34 -11.75
C ARG A 60 -17.36 -10.09 -10.25
N MET A 61 -16.73 -8.98 -9.86
CA MET A 61 -16.60 -8.61 -8.45
C MET A 61 -17.96 -8.45 -7.77
N ALA A 62 -18.92 -7.78 -8.41
CA ALA A 62 -20.27 -7.63 -7.87
C ALA A 62 -20.96 -8.99 -7.68
N VAL A 63 -20.93 -9.87 -8.69
CA VAL A 63 -21.55 -11.21 -8.63
C VAL A 63 -20.87 -12.10 -7.61
N VAL A 64 -19.54 -12.21 -7.65
CA VAL A 64 -18.77 -13.08 -6.75
C VAL A 64 -18.85 -12.56 -5.32
N GLY A 65 -18.77 -11.25 -5.11
CA GLY A 65 -18.92 -10.64 -3.80
C GLY A 65 -20.30 -10.87 -3.19
N ASP A 66 -21.37 -10.74 -3.99
CA ASP A 66 -22.73 -11.03 -3.54
C ASP A 66 -22.89 -12.51 -3.13
N VAL A 67 -22.39 -13.44 -3.96
CA VAL A 67 -22.40 -14.88 -3.64
C VAL A 67 -21.62 -15.16 -2.36
N LEU A 68 -20.37 -14.68 -2.25
CA LEU A 68 -19.53 -14.91 -1.07
C LEU A 68 -20.14 -14.34 0.21
N SER A 69 -20.87 -13.21 0.12
CA SER A 69 -21.53 -12.58 1.28
C SER A 69 -22.71 -13.39 1.84
N LYS A 70 -23.27 -14.32 1.05
CA LYS A 70 -24.42 -15.15 1.43
C LYS A 70 -24.03 -16.54 1.95
N LEU A 71 -22.77 -16.92 1.82
CA LEU A 71 -22.27 -18.20 2.32
C LEU A 71 -22.08 -18.15 3.83
N ASP A 72 -22.24 -19.30 4.51
CA ASP A 72 -21.78 -19.40 5.89
C ASP A 72 -20.25 -19.26 5.95
N PRO A 73 -19.68 -18.83 7.10
CA PRO A 73 -18.25 -18.58 7.22
C PRO A 73 -17.36 -19.79 6.85
N THR A 74 -17.82 -21.02 7.07
CA THR A 74 -17.04 -22.23 6.77
C THR A 74 -16.96 -22.44 5.26
N THR A 75 -18.10 -22.40 4.56
CA THR A 75 -18.16 -22.54 3.10
C THR A 75 -17.46 -21.38 2.39
N HIS A 76 -17.65 -20.15 2.89
CA HIS A 76 -16.94 -18.98 2.38
C HIS A 76 -15.43 -19.19 2.42
N ASN A 77 -14.86 -19.54 3.58
CA ASN A 77 -13.42 -19.71 3.74
C ASN A 77 -12.88 -20.85 2.86
N ALA A 78 -13.62 -21.95 2.74
CA ALA A 78 -13.25 -23.06 1.85
C ALA A 78 -13.25 -22.62 0.38
N MET A 79 -14.28 -21.91 -0.08
CA MET A 79 -14.35 -21.40 -1.45
C MET A 79 -13.24 -20.40 -1.73
N VAL A 80 -13.01 -19.44 -0.82
CA VAL A 80 -11.94 -18.46 -0.95
C VAL A 80 -10.57 -19.12 -1.01
N ALA A 81 -10.32 -20.17 -0.20
CA ALA A 81 -9.06 -20.91 -0.25
C ALA A 81 -8.87 -21.74 -1.54
N VAL A 82 -9.96 -22.17 -2.17
CA VAL A 82 -9.93 -22.91 -3.45
C VAL A 82 -9.78 -21.97 -4.64
N LEU A 83 -10.50 -20.84 -4.61
CA LEU A 83 -10.58 -19.87 -5.71
C LEU A 83 -9.46 -18.84 -5.68
N SER A 84 -8.84 -18.58 -4.52
CA SER A 84 -7.72 -17.66 -4.46
C SER A 84 -6.65 -18.16 -5.41
N LYS A 85 -6.30 -17.32 -6.38
CA LYS A 85 -5.20 -17.61 -7.29
C LYS A 85 -3.98 -17.72 -6.40
N ARG A 86 -3.51 -18.97 -6.22
CA ARG A 86 -2.19 -19.21 -5.65
C ARG A 86 -1.22 -18.33 -6.39
N ALA A 87 -0.24 -17.79 -5.67
CA ALA A 87 0.82 -17.01 -6.28
C ALA A 87 1.25 -17.72 -7.58
N ALA A 88 0.96 -17.10 -8.72
CA ALA A 88 1.31 -17.66 -10.01
C ALA A 88 2.83 -17.90 -10.00
N PRO A 89 3.35 -18.84 -10.82
CA PRO A 89 4.78 -19.05 -10.88
C PRO A 89 5.49 -17.71 -11.06
N TYR A 90 6.39 -17.40 -10.12
CA TYR A 90 7.03 -16.10 -9.94
C TYR A 90 7.67 -15.56 -11.23
N ASP A 91 8.08 -16.46 -12.11
CA ASP A 91 8.70 -16.20 -13.41
C ASP A 91 7.84 -15.32 -14.32
N ARG A 92 6.52 -15.23 -14.09
CA ARG A 92 5.63 -14.37 -14.87
C ARG A 92 5.75 -12.88 -14.50
N TRP A 93 6.18 -12.55 -13.28
CA TRP A 93 6.07 -11.18 -12.75
C TRP A 93 7.35 -10.37 -12.89
N GLY A 94 8.50 -11.02 -12.84
CA GLY A 94 9.80 -10.35 -13.01
C GLY A 94 10.92 -11.11 -12.29
N PRO A 95 12.10 -10.47 -12.13
CA PRO A 95 13.22 -11.13 -11.49
C PRO A 95 12.89 -11.47 -10.04
N ASN A 96 13.20 -12.71 -9.64
CA ASN A 96 13.07 -13.15 -8.26
C ASN A 96 14.38 -12.92 -7.50
N LEU A 97 14.43 -11.83 -6.75
CA LEU A 97 15.58 -11.44 -5.93
C LEU A 97 15.58 -12.12 -4.56
N SER A 98 14.48 -12.75 -4.12
CA SER A 98 14.34 -13.29 -2.76
C SER A 98 15.40 -14.34 -2.41
N LYS A 99 16.00 -14.99 -3.43
CA LYS A 99 17.09 -15.95 -3.31
C LYS A 99 18.45 -15.31 -2.96
N TYR A 100 18.54 -13.98 -2.99
CA TYR A 100 19.78 -13.22 -2.80
C TYR A 100 19.59 -12.14 -1.71
N PRO A 101 19.69 -12.48 -0.41
CA PRO A 101 19.38 -11.55 0.69
C PRO A 101 20.15 -10.23 0.65
N ALA A 102 21.44 -10.26 0.28
CA ALA A 102 22.25 -9.05 0.13
C ALA A 102 21.72 -8.14 -0.99
N THR A 103 21.30 -8.72 -2.12
CA THR A 103 20.69 -7.99 -3.23
C THR A 103 19.34 -7.41 -2.84
N VAL A 104 18.51 -8.15 -2.10
CA VAL A 104 17.24 -7.65 -1.55
C VAL A 104 17.50 -6.45 -0.64
N ALA A 105 18.44 -6.57 0.30
CA ALA A 105 18.77 -5.50 1.23
C ALA A 105 19.19 -4.22 0.49
N VAL A 106 20.10 -4.32 -0.49
CA VAL A 106 20.52 -3.19 -1.34
C VAL A 106 19.33 -2.63 -2.12
N ARG A 107 18.46 -3.50 -2.65
CA ARG A 107 17.30 -3.07 -3.42
C ARG A 107 16.31 -2.27 -2.58
N LEU A 108 15.97 -2.75 -1.39
CA LEU A 108 15.08 -2.06 -0.44
C LEU A 108 15.67 -0.70 -0.02
N ASP A 109 16.98 -0.62 0.20
CA ASP A 109 17.65 0.65 0.52
C ASP A 109 17.63 1.65 -0.63
N ALA A 110 17.59 1.17 -1.87
CA ALA A 110 17.57 1.99 -3.08
C ALA A 110 16.17 2.48 -3.47
N LEU A 111 15.09 1.96 -2.85
CA LEU A 111 13.72 2.38 -3.17
C LEU A 111 13.50 3.86 -2.86
N LYS A 112 12.80 4.55 -3.74
CA LYS A 112 12.57 6.00 -3.66
C LYS A 112 11.15 6.30 -3.23
N THR A 113 10.93 7.54 -2.78
CA THR A 113 9.58 8.03 -2.50
C THR A 113 8.69 7.88 -3.74
N GLY A 114 7.55 7.23 -3.57
CA GLY A 114 6.63 6.93 -4.66
C GLY A 114 6.79 5.54 -5.28
N ASP A 115 7.87 4.81 -4.98
CA ASP A 115 7.96 3.38 -5.31
C ASP A 115 6.85 2.61 -4.56
N LEU A 116 6.41 1.48 -5.09
CA LEU A 116 5.33 0.69 -4.53
C LEU A 116 5.84 -0.65 -4.01
N VAL A 117 5.24 -1.11 -2.92
CA VAL A 117 5.34 -2.48 -2.43
C VAL A 117 3.99 -3.14 -2.64
N LEU A 118 3.98 -4.31 -3.27
CA LEU A 118 2.79 -5.10 -3.51
C LEU A 118 2.93 -6.43 -2.81
N CYS A 119 1.87 -6.89 -2.17
CA CYS A 119 1.87 -8.16 -1.45
C CYS A 119 0.78 -9.09 -1.97
N SER A 120 1.12 -10.38 -1.94
CA SER A 120 0.25 -11.48 -2.28
C SER A 120 0.18 -12.40 -1.08
N SER A 121 -1.02 -12.59 -0.55
CA SER A 121 -1.26 -13.50 0.56
C SER A 121 -0.90 -14.93 0.20
N GLY A 122 -0.31 -15.62 1.18
CA GLY A 122 -0.26 -17.07 1.17
C GLY A 122 -1.58 -17.70 1.61
N PRO A 123 -1.69 -19.03 1.51
CA PRO A 123 -2.89 -19.78 1.94
C PRO A 123 -3.19 -19.67 3.45
N ALA A 124 -2.20 -19.25 4.25
CA ALA A 124 -2.33 -19.08 5.70
C ALA A 124 -2.76 -17.68 6.14
N MET A 125 -2.89 -16.72 5.21
CA MET A 125 -3.21 -15.32 5.53
C MET A 125 -4.69 -15.12 5.88
N SER A 126 -4.97 -13.97 6.51
CA SER A 126 -6.35 -13.52 6.78
C SER A 126 -7.29 -13.69 5.58
N TRP A 127 -8.48 -14.18 5.87
CA TRP A 127 -9.56 -14.42 4.91
C TRP A 127 -9.85 -13.21 3.99
N VAL A 128 -9.67 -11.98 4.49
CA VAL A 128 -9.85 -10.73 3.74
C VAL A 128 -8.92 -10.65 2.54
N GLY A 129 -7.63 -10.95 2.73
CA GLY A 129 -6.64 -10.89 1.65
C GLY A 129 -6.97 -11.88 0.52
N ASN A 130 -7.39 -13.09 0.89
CA ASN A 130 -7.79 -14.10 -0.09
C ASN A 130 -9.10 -13.73 -0.79
N ALA A 131 -10.06 -13.12 -0.09
CA ALA A 131 -11.29 -12.61 -0.69
C ALA A 131 -10.99 -11.53 -1.75
N ILE A 132 -10.08 -10.59 -1.46
CA ILE A 132 -9.64 -9.58 -2.43
C ILE A 132 -9.05 -10.23 -3.68
N GLN A 133 -8.21 -11.26 -3.55
CA GLN A 133 -7.65 -11.98 -4.71
C GLN A 133 -8.75 -12.61 -5.57
N VAL A 134 -9.73 -13.25 -4.93
CA VAL A 134 -10.88 -13.84 -5.61
C VAL A 134 -11.70 -12.78 -6.32
N LEU A 135 -12.06 -11.69 -5.64
CA LEU A 135 -12.90 -10.61 -6.16
C LEU A 135 -12.26 -9.89 -7.35
N THR A 136 -10.97 -9.58 -7.23
CA THR A 136 -10.22 -8.81 -8.24
C THR A 136 -9.61 -9.68 -9.34
N ASP A 137 -9.78 -11.00 -9.25
CA ASP A 137 -9.14 -11.98 -10.15
C ASP A 137 -7.60 -11.86 -10.21
N SER A 138 -6.99 -11.35 -9.14
CA SER A 138 -5.55 -11.06 -9.08
C SER A 138 -4.88 -11.80 -7.94
N THR A 139 -3.57 -11.98 -8.04
CA THR A 139 -2.76 -12.49 -6.94
C THR A 139 -2.42 -11.42 -5.92
N TRP A 140 -2.58 -10.14 -6.26
CA TRP A 140 -2.21 -9.01 -5.40
C TRP A 140 -3.40 -8.52 -4.61
N ASN A 141 -3.26 -8.46 -3.29
CA ASN A 141 -4.34 -8.03 -2.38
C ASN A 141 -3.95 -6.92 -1.42
N HIS A 142 -2.70 -6.47 -1.51
CA HIS A 142 -2.22 -5.35 -0.73
C HIS A 142 -1.22 -4.54 -1.54
N VAL A 143 -1.26 -3.21 -1.36
CA VAL A 143 -0.31 -2.28 -1.95
C VAL A 143 -0.02 -1.14 -0.97
N ALA A 144 1.24 -0.76 -0.87
CA ALA A 144 1.71 0.33 -0.04
C ALA A 144 2.75 1.16 -0.79
N MET A 145 3.00 2.39 -0.32
CA MET A 145 3.93 3.30 -0.98
C MET A 145 5.18 3.50 -0.13
N VAL A 146 6.34 3.43 -0.76
CA VAL A 146 7.61 3.80 -0.14
C VAL A 146 7.67 5.31 0.00
N VAL A 147 8.07 5.78 1.18
CA VAL A 147 8.37 7.19 1.44
C VAL A 147 9.73 7.28 2.12
N ARG A 148 10.64 8.09 1.57
CA ARG A 148 11.91 8.38 2.23
C ARG A 148 11.76 9.54 3.19
N GLY A 149 12.21 9.35 4.42
CA GLY A 149 12.10 10.36 5.45
C GLY A 149 12.71 9.95 6.77
N ARG A 150 12.32 10.67 7.82
CA ARG A 150 12.68 10.38 9.21
C ARG A 150 11.57 10.81 10.14
N LEU A 151 11.35 10.04 11.20
CA LEU A 151 10.56 10.47 12.35
C LEU A 151 11.41 11.41 13.21
N THR A 152 10.80 12.46 13.75
CA THR A 152 11.43 13.38 14.70
C THR A 152 10.76 13.30 16.06
N ASP A 153 11.50 13.64 17.10
CA ASP A 153 10.98 13.67 18.47
C ASP A 153 10.01 14.83 18.74
N VAL A 154 9.76 15.69 17.74
CA VAL A 154 8.69 16.69 17.79
C VAL A 154 7.35 15.97 17.71
N GLU A 155 6.57 16.06 18.78
CA GLU A 155 5.20 15.56 18.79
C GLU A 155 4.31 16.42 17.87
N GLU A 156 3.42 15.79 17.11
CA GLU A 156 2.42 16.50 16.31
C GLU A 156 1.42 17.18 17.25
N GLU A 157 1.32 18.52 17.19
CA GLU A 157 0.45 19.33 18.06
C GLU A 157 -1.05 19.08 17.79
N ASP A 158 -1.39 18.66 16.57
CA ASP A 158 -2.75 18.32 16.16
C ASP A 158 -2.97 16.80 16.21
N GLN A 159 -3.06 16.27 17.43
CA GLN A 159 -3.52 14.90 17.67
C GLN A 159 -5.05 14.80 17.69
N SER A 160 -5.76 15.78 17.10
CA SER A 160 -7.21 15.83 17.21
C SER A 160 -7.81 14.51 16.74
N PHE A 161 -8.55 13.93 17.66
CA PHE A 161 -9.08 12.59 17.63
C PHE A 161 -10.08 12.51 16.46
N HIS A 162 -9.71 11.88 15.34
CA HIS A 162 -10.64 11.67 14.21
C HIS A 162 -11.62 10.50 14.40
N GLY A 163 -11.63 9.88 15.58
CA GLY A 163 -12.56 8.78 15.91
C GLY A 163 -13.76 9.27 16.71
N ASP A 164 -14.97 9.00 16.24
CA ASP A 164 -16.18 9.18 17.05
C ASP A 164 -16.05 8.40 18.37
N GLY A 165 -16.32 9.05 19.51
CA GLY A 165 -16.12 8.54 20.87
C GLY A 165 -16.94 7.30 21.28
N ALA A 166 -17.51 6.56 20.33
CA ALA A 166 -18.45 5.47 20.56
C ALA A 166 -17.79 4.11 20.87
N HIS A 167 -16.52 3.88 20.49
CA HIS A 167 -15.93 2.52 20.54
C HIS A 167 -14.51 2.42 21.13
N PRO A 168 -14.25 2.85 22.38
CA PRO A 168 -12.91 2.88 22.97
C PRO A 168 -12.21 1.50 23.13
N LYS A 169 -12.97 0.39 23.13
CA LYS A 169 -12.40 -0.97 23.36
C LYS A 169 -11.84 -1.66 22.11
N ARG A 170 -12.21 -1.22 20.90
CA ARG A 170 -11.71 -1.82 19.63
C ARG A 170 -10.28 -1.38 19.26
N TRP A 171 -9.77 -0.33 19.91
CA TRP A 171 -8.45 0.28 19.66
C TRP A 171 -7.30 -0.42 20.39
N ALA A 172 -7.59 -1.47 21.17
CA ALA A 172 -6.63 -2.09 22.08
C ALA A 172 -5.43 -2.79 21.40
N LYS A 173 -5.44 -2.98 20.07
CA LYS A 173 -4.29 -3.52 19.33
C LYS A 173 -3.30 -2.45 18.85
N HIS A 174 -3.71 -1.18 18.72
CA HIS A 174 -2.81 -0.05 18.45
C HIS A 174 -3.02 1.04 19.48
N LYS A 175 -2.26 0.93 20.57
CA LYS A 175 -2.12 1.98 21.57
C LYS A 175 -1.35 3.14 20.95
N ARG A 176 -2.07 4.04 20.26
CA ARG A 176 -1.65 5.37 19.76
C ARG A 176 -0.85 5.38 18.44
N ARG A 177 -1.30 6.23 17.51
CA ARG A 177 -0.46 6.86 16.46
C ARG A 177 0.87 7.24 17.12
N ASP A 178 2.00 6.84 16.54
CA ASP A 178 3.30 7.32 17.02
C ASP A 178 3.26 8.86 16.96
N PRO A 179 3.35 9.57 18.10
CA PRO A 179 3.07 11.01 18.17
C PRO A 179 4.10 11.83 17.39
N ARG A 180 5.23 11.21 17.01
CA ARG A 180 6.33 11.84 16.31
C ARG A 180 5.94 12.28 14.91
N HIS A 181 6.31 13.50 14.57
CA HIS A 181 6.14 14.03 13.23
C HIS A 181 7.07 13.31 12.23
N PHE A 182 6.60 13.13 11.00
CA PHE A 182 7.36 12.49 9.93
C PHE A 182 7.77 13.51 8.89
N HIS A 183 9.08 13.68 8.70
CA HIS A 183 9.62 14.55 7.67
C HIS A 183 10.02 13.77 6.43
N VAL A 184 9.55 14.22 5.27
CA VAL A 184 9.91 13.64 3.97
C VAL A 184 11.24 14.23 3.51
N CYS A 185 12.23 13.38 3.26
CA CYS A 185 13.53 13.82 2.73
C CYS A 185 14.18 12.73 1.88
N GLU A 186 14.77 13.13 0.74
CA GLU A 186 15.36 12.18 -0.22
C GLU A 186 16.52 11.37 0.39
N SER A 187 17.32 12.00 1.26
CA SER A 187 18.41 11.36 1.99
C SER A 187 17.95 10.52 3.19
N GLY A 188 16.64 10.50 3.47
CA GLY A 188 16.06 9.74 4.57
C GLY A 188 16.15 8.23 4.35
N LYS A 189 15.75 7.47 5.37
CA LYS A 189 15.60 6.01 5.26
C LYS A 189 14.30 5.70 4.52
N PRO A 190 14.24 4.60 3.74
CA PRO A 190 12.98 4.17 3.17
C PRO A 190 12.05 3.70 4.29
N GLN A 191 10.81 4.17 4.23
CA GLN A 191 9.72 3.80 5.11
C GLN A 191 8.53 3.38 4.25
N LEU A 192 7.56 2.71 4.84
CA LEU A 192 6.36 2.23 4.18
C LEU A 192 5.13 2.96 4.69
N LEU A 193 4.50 3.75 3.82
CA LEU A 193 3.18 4.34 4.07
C LEU A 193 2.12 3.32 3.64
N GLU A 194 1.40 2.78 4.61
CA GLU A 194 0.50 1.63 4.45
C GLU A 194 -0.83 1.88 5.16
N ALA A 195 -1.96 1.52 4.52
CA ALA A 195 -3.23 1.31 5.21
C ALA A 195 -3.41 -0.19 5.44
N SER A 196 -3.29 -0.62 6.71
CA SER A 196 -3.41 -2.02 7.14
C SER A 196 -4.58 -2.15 8.11
N GLY A 197 -4.88 -3.34 8.66
CA GLY A 197 -5.92 -3.49 9.68
C GLY A 197 -5.76 -2.59 10.93
N GLU A 198 -4.57 -2.00 11.08
CA GLU A 198 -4.15 -1.06 12.11
C GLU A 198 -4.50 0.42 11.80
N GLY A 199 -4.94 0.71 10.57
CA GLY A 199 -5.12 2.06 10.03
C GLY A 199 -3.97 2.48 9.12
N VAL A 200 -3.89 3.79 8.83
CA VAL A 200 -2.83 4.39 8.00
C VAL A 200 -1.61 4.73 8.85
N HIS A 201 -0.47 4.11 8.58
CA HIS A 201 0.77 4.28 9.35
C HIS A 201 2.01 4.36 8.48
N ILE A 202 3.13 4.70 9.12
CA ILE A 202 4.47 4.69 8.53
C ILE A 202 5.30 3.67 9.31
N TYR A 203 5.89 2.73 8.59
CA TYR A 203 6.74 1.70 9.17
C TYR A 203 8.16 1.77 8.61
N ASP A 204 9.15 1.32 9.39
CA ASP A 204 10.47 1.05 8.83
C ASP A 204 10.34 -0.05 7.77
N LEU A 205 10.77 0.23 6.55
CA LEU A 205 10.51 -0.65 5.40
C LEU A 205 11.14 -2.04 5.63
N ARG A 206 12.39 -2.10 6.07
CA ARG A 206 13.10 -3.38 6.20
C ARG A 206 12.50 -4.23 7.30
N HIS A 207 12.32 -3.62 8.47
CA HIS A 207 11.70 -4.29 9.61
C HIS A 207 10.30 -4.79 9.22
N ARG A 208 9.47 -3.94 8.60
CA ARG A 208 8.10 -4.30 8.20
C ARG A 208 8.05 -5.46 7.21
N LEU A 209 8.94 -5.53 6.23
CA LEU A 209 8.90 -6.59 5.20
C LEU A 209 9.58 -7.90 5.62
N LEU A 210 10.63 -7.83 6.45
CA LEU A 210 11.55 -8.95 6.71
C LEU A 210 11.47 -9.49 8.14
N GLU A 211 11.02 -8.70 9.11
CA GLU A 211 11.08 -9.04 10.54
C GLU A 211 9.69 -9.05 11.20
N ASP A 212 8.74 -8.26 10.70
CA ASP A 212 7.40 -8.15 11.26
C ASP A 212 6.56 -9.42 10.97
N PRO A 213 6.06 -10.12 12.01
CA PRO A 213 5.23 -11.31 11.84
C PRO A 213 3.96 -11.07 11.01
N ALA A 214 3.42 -9.85 10.98
CA ALA A 214 2.27 -9.52 10.14
C ALA A 214 2.56 -9.73 8.64
N TYR A 215 3.83 -9.62 8.23
CA TYR A 215 4.26 -9.83 6.85
C TYR A 215 4.64 -11.28 6.53
N ASP A 216 4.71 -12.17 7.52
CA ASP A 216 4.94 -13.61 7.28
C ASP A 216 3.76 -14.29 6.59
N GLU A 217 2.57 -13.71 6.71
CA GLU A 217 1.38 -14.20 6.03
C GLU A 217 1.40 -13.93 4.51
N TYR A 218 2.25 -13.01 4.05
CA TYR A 218 2.43 -12.76 2.62
C TYR A 218 3.41 -13.76 2.02
N ALA A 219 2.88 -14.61 1.12
CA ALA A 219 3.69 -15.55 0.37
C ALA A 219 4.60 -14.85 -0.64
N THR A 220 4.20 -13.69 -1.15
CA THR A 220 5.00 -12.92 -2.10
C THR A 220 4.96 -11.44 -1.77
N VAL A 221 6.13 -10.79 -1.82
CA VAL A 221 6.25 -9.33 -1.81
C VAL A 221 7.07 -8.91 -3.01
N ALA A 222 6.54 -7.95 -3.75
CA ALA A 222 7.17 -7.35 -4.91
C ALA A 222 7.30 -5.85 -4.75
N VAL A 223 8.25 -5.27 -5.48
CA VAL A 223 8.43 -3.81 -5.56
C VAL A 223 8.26 -3.34 -7.00
N ARG A 224 7.78 -2.11 -7.18
CA ARG A 224 7.82 -1.38 -8.46
C ARG A 224 8.41 0.00 -8.23
N SER A 225 9.40 0.37 -9.03
CA SER A 225 9.94 1.73 -8.97
C SER A 225 9.13 2.72 -9.81
N LEU A 226 8.88 3.89 -9.24
CA LEU A 226 8.38 5.05 -9.95
C LEU A 226 9.56 5.75 -10.64
N SER A 227 9.48 5.90 -11.95
CA SER A 227 10.48 6.60 -12.76
C SER A 227 9.86 7.82 -13.42
N GLU A 228 10.69 8.81 -13.76
CA GLU A 228 10.31 9.99 -14.56
C GLU A 228 9.23 10.90 -13.92
N ALA A 229 9.00 10.76 -12.60
CA ALA A 229 8.17 11.66 -11.81
C ALA A 229 8.96 12.20 -10.63
N ARG A 230 8.89 13.52 -10.41
CA ARG A 230 9.41 14.17 -9.22
C ARG A 230 8.25 14.51 -8.29
N LEU A 231 8.34 14.03 -7.05
CA LEU A 231 7.39 14.34 -6.00
C LEU A 231 7.89 15.54 -5.20
N ALA A 232 6.99 16.43 -4.80
CA ALA A 232 7.32 17.57 -3.95
C ALA A 232 7.29 17.11 -2.48
N PRO A 233 8.45 17.02 -1.78
CA PRO A 233 8.52 16.46 -0.43
C PRO A 233 7.56 17.14 0.55
N GLU A 234 7.48 18.46 0.52
CA GLU A 234 6.68 19.28 1.45
C GLU A 234 5.18 19.01 1.28
N ARG A 235 4.75 18.81 0.03
CA ARG A 235 3.36 18.47 -0.28
C ARG A 235 3.02 17.04 0.18
N LEU A 236 3.97 16.12 0.07
CA LEU A 236 3.76 14.75 0.54
C LEU A 236 3.76 14.69 2.07
N GLU A 237 4.63 15.44 2.72
CA GLU A 237 4.70 15.57 4.19
C GLU A 237 3.37 16.07 4.76
N ALA A 238 2.83 17.17 4.21
CA ALA A 238 1.53 17.70 4.60
C ALA A 238 0.38 16.70 4.38
N TRP A 239 0.45 15.91 3.30
CA TRP A 239 -0.52 14.85 3.04
C TRP A 239 -0.42 13.71 4.05
N ILE A 240 0.78 13.24 4.34
CA ILE A 240 1.03 12.18 5.33
C ILE A 240 0.54 12.61 6.70
N ALA A 241 0.84 13.84 7.13
CA ALA A 241 0.35 14.39 8.40
C ALA A 241 -1.18 14.36 8.49
N LYS A 242 -1.87 14.57 7.36
CA LYS A 242 -3.33 14.53 7.25
C LYS A 242 -3.93 13.13 7.30
N VAL A 243 -3.33 12.15 6.61
CA VAL A 243 -3.94 10.80 6.46
C VAL A 243 -3.44 9.78 7.49
N ARG A 244 -2.33 10.06 8.16
CA ARG A 244 -1.79 9.15 9.17
C ARG A 244 -2.74 9.06 10.37
N GLY A 245 -3.05 7.84 10.78
CA GLY A 245 -4.03 7.54 11.82
C GLY A 245 -5.47 7.40 11.31
N THR A 246 -5.74 7.63 10.02
CA THR A 246 -7.04 7.29 9.42
C THR A 246 -7.33 5.80 9.61
N GLU A 247 -8.57 5.47 9.93
CA GLU A 247 -8.98 4.09 10.16
C GLU A 247 -8.88 3.25 8.89
N PHE A 248 -8.76 1.94 9.07
CA PHE A 248 -8.84 1.00 7.95
C PHE A 248 -10.29 0.70 7.63
N GLU A 249 -10.63 0.67 6.35
CA GLU A 249 -11.97 0.35 5.87
C GLU A 249 -12.40 -1.06 6.28
N LYS A 250 -13.47 -1.14 7.09
CA LYS A 250 -14.03 -2.36 7.68
C LYS A 250 -15.55 -2.46 7.52
N GLU A 251 -16.20 -1.36 7.17
CA GLU A 251 -17.66 -1.22 7.14
C GLU A 251 -18.21 -1.50 5.74
N ALA A 252 -17.41 -1.27 4.69
CA ALA A 252 -17.79 -1.60 3.32
C ALA A 252 -17.98 -3.12 3.14
N PRO A 253 -19.16 -3.59 2.68
CA PRO A 253 -19.34 -5.01 2.37
C PRO A 253 -18.48 -5.38 1.16
N PHE A 254 -17.99 -6.63 1.09
CA PHE A 254 -17.06 -7.08 0.05
C PHE A 254 -17.53 -6.80 -1.39
N HIS A 255 -18.82 -6.93 -1.67
CA HIS A 255 -19.37 -6.67 -3.00
C HIS A 255 -19.33 -5.19 -3.39
N ALA A 256 -19.22 -4.28 -2.41
CA ALA A 256 -19.06 -2.85 -2.60
C ALA A 256 -17.60 -2.39 -2.38
N LEU A 257 -16.71 -3.29 -2.00
CA LEU A 257 -15.27 -3.00 -1.95
C LEU A 257 -14.82 -2.57 -3.35
N PHE A 258 -14.05 -1.50 -3.43
CA PHE A 258 -13.64 -0.90 -4.70
C PHE A 258 -14.77 -0.28 -5.53
N THR A 259 -15.84 0.19 -4.89
CA THR A 259 -16.89 1.01 -5.52
C THR A 259 -16.89 2.43 -4.97
N GLU A 260 -17.53 3.37 -5.67
CA GLU A 260 -17.65 4.75 -5.18
C GLU A 260 -18.42 4.84 -3.85
N ALA A 261 -19.32 3.89 -3.60
CA ALA A 261 -20.08 3.85 -2.35
C ALA A 261 -19.20 3.53 -1.13
N ALA A 262 -18.05 2.89 -1.34
CA ALA A 262 -17.07 2.59 -0.30
C ALA A 262 -15.97 3.65 -0.20
N ALA A 263 -16.00 4.71 -1.02
CA ALA A 263 -15.00 5.77 -0.97
C ALA A 263 -15.46 6.86 -0.01
N ASP A 264 -15.16 6.70 1.28
CA ASP A 264 -15.30 7.77 2.26
C ASP A 264 -13.95 8.07 2.92
N CYS A 265 -13.58 9.33 3.08
CA CYS A 265 -12.27 9.67 3.64
C CYS A 265 -12.14 9.38 5.15
N ARG A 266 -13.14 8.75 5.78
CA ARG A 266 -13.14 8.45 7.22
C ARG A 266 -12.38 7.16 7.50
N SER A 267 -12.34 6.26 6.52
CA SER A 267 -11.46 5.10 6.53
C SER A 267 -10.79 4.94 5.17
N MET A 268 -9.69 4.19 5.09
CA MET A 268 -9.02 3.96 3.81
C MET A 268 -8.59 2.52 3.70
N HIS A 269 -8.77 1.91 2.54
CA HIS A 269 -8.07 0.68 2.19
C HIS A 269 -6.72 1.00 1.53
N CYS A 270 -5.89 -0.05 1.41
CA CYS A 270 -4.49 0.08 0.98
C CYS A 270 -4.32 0.76 -0.40
N ALA A 271 -5.11 0.35 -1.39
CA ALA A 271 -5.02 0.90 -2.75
C ALA A 271 -5.66 2.29 -2.85
N GLU A 272 -6.67 2.60 -2.05
CA GLU A 272 -7.23 3.95 -1.94
C GLU A 272 -6.20 4.94 -1.41
N LEU A 273 -5.47 4.60 -0.35
CA LEU A 273 -4.40 5.43 0.19
C LEU A 273 -3.35 5.75 -0.88
N VAL A 274 -2.89 4.74 -1.62
CA VAL A 274 -1.91 4.94 -2.70
C VAL A 274 -2.48 5.83 -3.81
N THR A 275 -3.72 5.58 -4.23
CA THR A 275 -4.38 6.36 -5.29
C THR A 275 -4.58 7.81 -4.86
N ALA A 276 -5.12 8.04 -3.68
CA ALA A 276 -5.33 9.36 -3.10
C ALA A 276 -4.00 10.11 -2.91
N THR A 277 -2.94 9.40 -2.51
CA THR A 277 -1.60 10.00 -2.41
C THR A 277 -1.05 10.40 -3.77
N TYR A 278 -1.14 9.54 -4.79
CA TYR A 278 -0.74 9.87 -6.15
C TYR A 278 -1.59 11.00 -6.77
N GLN A 279 -2.89 11.07 -6.48
CA GLN A 279 -3.76 12.20 -6.85
C GLN A 279 -3.34 13.48 -6.13
N HIS A 280 -3.05 13.38 -4.83
CA HIS A 280 -2.53 14.49 -4.05
C HIS A 280 -1.19 14.95 -4.59
N MET A 281 -0.35 14.08 -5.16
CA MET A 281 0.89 14.45 -5.85
C MET A 281 0.71 14.95 -7.28
N GLY A 282 -0.51 14.87 -7.83
CA GLY A 282 -0.79 15.24 -9.22
C GLY A 282 -0.32 14.21 -10.26
N LEU A 283 0.03 13.00 -9.81
CA LEU A 283 0.38 11.87 -10.68
C LEU A 283 -0.86 11.16 -11.23
N VAL A 284 -1.97 11.15 -10.48
CA VAL A 284 -3.24 10.54 -10.91
C VAL A 284 -4.30 11.63 -11.07
N ALA A 285 -5.27 11.41 -11.97
CA ALA A 285 -6.35 12.38 -12.17
C ALA A 285 -7.27 12.47 -10.96
N ARG A 286 -7.57 13.72 -10.53
CA ARG A 286 -8.39 14.01 -9.34
C ARG A 286 -9.87 13.63 -9.48
N HIS A 287 -10.36 13.44 -10.72
CA HIS A 287 -11.74 13.02 -10.94
C HIS A 287 -11.94 11.51 -10.73
N LEU A 288 -10.86 10.74 -10.66
CA LEU A 288 -10.93 9.30 -10.40
C LEU A 288 -11.31 9.09 -8.93
N CYS A 289 -12.19 8.13 -8.67
CA CYS A 289 -12.55 7.80 -7.30
C CYS A 289 -11.48 6.90 -6.67
N ALA A 290 -10.68 7.41 -5.73
CA ALA A 290 -9.56 6.66 -5.14
C ALA A 290 -10.00 5.32 -4.51
N GLY A 291 -11.16 5.32 -3.84
CA GLY A 291 -11.75 4.13 -3.22
C GLY A 291 -12.08 3.02 -4.22
N THR A 292 -12.14 3.29 -5.53
CA THR A 292 -12.42 2.28 -6.57
C THR A 292 -11.20 1.54 -7.10
N ALA A 293 -9.98 1.93 -6.69
CA ALA A 293 -8.77 1.27 -7.16
C ALA A 293 -8.52 -0.02 -6.35
N PRO A 294 -8.47 -1.21 -6.97
CA PRO A 294 -7.96 -2.41 -6.31
C PRO A 294 -6.42 -2.44 -6.29
N PRO A 295 -5.79 -3.24 -5.41
CA PRO A 295 -4.33 -3.41 -5.41
C PRO A 295 -3.76 -3.86 -6.76
N CYS A 296 -4.49 -4.70 -7.49
CA CYS A 296 -4.08 -5.20 -8.80
C CYS A 296 -3.97 -4.11 -9.89
N ALA A 297 -4.62 -2.95 -9.72
CA ALA A 297 -4.47 -1.80 -10.62
C ALA A 297 -3.02 -1.26 -10.67
N TYR A 298 -2.23 -1.60 -9.65
CA TYR A 298 -0.81 -1.27 -9.52
C TYR A 298 0.12 -2.43 -9.88
N ALA A 299 -0.42 -3.60 -10.22
CA ALA A 299 0.37 -4.82 -10.45
C ALA A 299 0.23 -5.34 -11.88
N ASP A 300 -1.01 -5.58 -12.31
CA ASP A 300 -1.37 -6.25 -13.56
C ASP A 300 -1.67 -5.23 -14.69
N ARG A 301 -2.08 -5.72 -15.86
CA ARG A 301 -2.32 -4.94 -17.11
C ARG A 301 -3.46 -3.90 -17.05
N HIS A 302 -3.98 -3.56 -15.87
CA HIS A 302 -5.04 -2.58 -15.66
C HIS A 302 -4.46 -1.34 -15.00
N HIS A 303 -3.61 -0.61 -15.71
CA HIS A 303 -2.74 0.37 -15.08
C HIS A 303 -3.49 1.65 -14.72
N VAL A 304 -3.41 2.00 -13.43
CA VAL A 304 -3.51 3.39 -12.98
C VAL A 304 -2.65 4.24 -13.90
N ARG A 305 -3.31 5.04 -14.76
CA ARG A 305 -2.61 5.86 -15.74
C ARG A 305 -2.02 7.07 -15.04
N LEU A 306 -0.70 7.05 -14.84
CA LEU A 306 0.00 8.21 -14.35
C LEU A 306 0.00 9.32 -15.43
N LYS A 307 -0.31 10.54 -15.01
CA LYS A 307 -0.19 11.75 -15.81
C LYS A 307 1.27 12.06 -16.14
N ARG A 308 2.19 11.66 -15.26
CA ARG A 308 3.65 11.85 -15.38
C ARG A 308 4.35 10.68 -14.71
N GLY A 309 5.49 10.30 -15.27
CA GLY A 309 6.25 9.14 -14.83
C GLY A 309 5.64 7.81 -15.26
N ARG A 310 6.34 6.73 -14.92
CA ARG A 310 5.88 5.35 -15.13
C ARG A 310 6.35 4.45 -14.01
N LEU A 311 5.51 3.49 -13.65
CA LEU A 311 5.88 2.41 -12.76
C LEU A 311 6.63 1.33 -13.56
N GLY A 312 7.83 0.95 -13.10
CA GLY A 312 8.67 -0.09 -13.70
C GLY A 312 8.08 -1.50 -13.58
N PRO A 313 8.84 -2.54 -14.00
CA PRO A 313 8.43 -3.92 -13.81
C PRO A 313 8.33 -4.28 -12.31
N LEU A 314 7.61 -5.36 -12.00
CA LEU A 314 7.61 -5.96 -10.68
C LEU A 314 8.95 -6.67 -10.44
N GLU A 315 9.52 -6.53 -9.25
CA GLU A 315 10.69 -7.28 -8.81
C GLU A 315 10.35 -7.97 -7.49
N ILE A 316 10.47 -9.30 -7.44
CA ILE A 316 10.10 -10.06 -6.26
C ILE A 316 11.23 -9.98 -5.23
N VAL A 317 10.93 -9.47 -4.03
CA VAL A 317 11.89 -9.29 -2.94
C VAL A 317 11.68 -10.28 -1.79
N LYS A 318 10.48 -10.87 -1.70
CA LYS A 318 10.14 -11.99 -0.80
C LYS A 318 9.28 -12.97 -1.57
N ALA A 319 9.60 -14.25 -1.48
CA ALA A 319 8.78 -15.34 -2.01
C ALA A 319 8.96 -16.55 -1.11
N THR A 320 7.87 -17.09 -0.57
CA THR A 320 7.90 -18.41 0.07
C THR A 320 7.78 -19.44 -1.04
N GLU A 321 8.82 -20.25 -1.24
CA GLU A 321 8.69 -21.38 -2.16
C GLU A 321 7.56 -22.27 -1.64
N PRO A 322 6.55 -22.60 -2.46
CA PRO A 322 5.58 -23.59 -2.05
C PRO A 322 6.35 -24.87 -1.74
N PRO A 323 6.09 -25.56 -0.61
CA PRO A 323 6.73 -26.85 -0.36
C PRO A 323 6.37 -27.78 -1.52
N LEU A 324 7.34 -28.01 -2.41
CA LEU A 324 7.20 -28.78 -3.65
C LEU A 324 6.57 -30.16 -3.37
N ASP A 325 6.94 -30.74 -2.22
CA ASP A 325 6.56 -32.11 -1.85
C ASP A 325 5.07 -32.27 -1.52
N ARG A 326 4.39 -31.23 -0.98
CA ARG A 326 2.95 -31.33 -0.61
C ARG A 326 1.99 -31.00 -1.73
N ALA A 327 2.45 -30.28 -2.76
CA ALA A 327 1.60 -29.95 -3.90
C ALA A 327 1.33 -31.17 -4.80
N MET A 328 2.29 -32.10 -4.87
CA MET A 328 2.17 -33.33 -5.65
C MET A 328 1.41 -34.45 -4.91
N GLU A 329 1.64 -34.65 -3.61
CA GLU A 329 0.90 -35.67 -2.81
C GLU A 329 -0.62 -35.46 -2.84
N LYS A 330 -1.08 -34.20 -2.93
CA LYS A 330 -2.51 -33.86 -2.99
C LYS A 330 -3.15 -34.08 -4.38
N TYR A 331 -2.34 -34.13 -5.44
CA TYR A 331 -2.82 -34.42 -6.80
C TYR A 331 -2.84 -35.92 -7.08
N GLU A 332 -1.84 -36.67 -6.59
CA GLU A 332 -1.80 -38.12 -6.74
C GLU A 332 -2.93 -38.82 -5.94
N SER A 333 -3.27 -38.31 -4.75
CA SER A 333 -4.37 -38.87 -3.93
C SER A 333 -5.78 -38.62 -4.47
N VAL A 334 -5.97 -37.66 -5.39
CA VAL A 334 -7.25 -37.45 -6.10
C VAL A 334 -7.33 -38.29 -7.39
N SER A 335 -6.19 -38.64 -7.98
CA SER A 335 -6.11 -39.41 -9.23
C SER A 335 -6.31 -40.92 -9.04
N THR A 336 -6.14 -41.46 -7.83
CA THR A 336 -6.29 -42.90 -7.55
C THR A 336 -7.65 -43.28 -6.97
N ALA A 337 -8.58 -42.34 -6.81
CA ALA A 337 -9.95 -42.65 -6.43
C ALA A 337 -10.70 -43.27 -7.62
N ASP A 338 -10.68 -44.60 -7.66
CA ASP A 338 -11.36 -45.43 -8.66
C ASP A 338 -12.87 -45.10 -8.72
N PRO A 339 -13.39 -44.55 -9.83
CA PRO A 339 -14.81 -44.22 -9.95
C PRO A 339 -15.73 -45.46 -9.93
N ALA A 340 -15.19 -46.68 -9.93
CA ALA A 340 -15.96 -47.91 -9.94
C ALA A 340 -16.47 -48.38 -8.56
N ALA A 341 -16.01 -47.82 -7.43
CA ALA A 341 -16.35 -48.36 -6.10
C ALA A 341 -17.71 -47.92 -5.52
N GLY A 342 -18.47 -47.06 -6.21
CA GLY A 342 -19.68 -46.43 -5.67
C GLY A 342 -21.02 -47.14 -5.93
N ALA A 343 -21.05 -48.27 -6.65
CA ALA A 343 -22.30 -48.82 -7.19
C ALA A 343 -22.59 -50.27 -6.76
N CYS A 344 -22.59 -50.61 -5.47
CA CYS A 344 -23.29 -51.83 -5.03
C CYS A 344 -23.55 -51.88 -3.52
N ARG A 345 -24.58 -51.20 -3.01
CA ARG A 345 -25.26 -51.56 -1.75
C ARG A 345 -26.65 -50.92 -1.69
N ARG A 346 -27.58 -51.50 -2.44
CA ARG A 346 -29.01 -51.40 -2.15
C ARG A 346 -29.64 -52.79 -2.35
N LYS A 347 -30.28 -53.26 -1.28
CA LYS A 347 -31.30 -54.32 -1.18
C LYS A 347 -30.83 -55.77 -1.34
N ALA A 348 -30.77 -56.48 -0.22
CA ALA A 348 -31.68 -57.59 0.10
C ALA A 348 -31.80 -57.67 1.62
#